data_AF-A0AA88XVU8-F1
#
_entry.id   AF-A0AA88XVU8-F1
#
_cell.length_a   1.000
_cell.length_b   1.000
_cell.length_c   1.000
_cell.angle_alpha   90.00
_cell.angle_beta   90.00
_cell.angle_gamma   90.00
#
_symmetry.space_group_name_H-M   'P 1'
#
loop_
_entity.id
_entity.type
_entity.pdbx_description
1 polymer ?
#
loop_
_entity_poly.entity_id
_entity_poly.type
_entity_poly.pdbx_seq_one_letter_code
_entity_poly.pdbx_strand_id
1 'polypeptide(L)'
;MYFEKCPHGFYQPRNGLSNEINKCKMKSKCSETIGQLTSWCPDGGTTEDQQCRCDFKRGYIANIYAFQNPLNKSCFTPSVENSACSFDDTCPEHKELDRAYRCVPKCPKDWHRQPEDLECKPIFM
;
A
#
# COMPACT_ATOMS: atom_id res chain seq x y z
N MET A 1 -20.54 -12.16 23.75
CA MET A 1 -19.07 -12.30 23.57
C MET A 1 -18.45 -10.92 23.73
N TYR A 2 -17.86 -10.66 24.90
CA TYR A 2 -16.96 -9.52 25.06
C TYR A 2 -15.59 -10.00 24.58
N PHE A 3 -15.19 -9.61 23.37
CA PHE A 3 -13.78 -9.73 22.99
C PHE A 3 -13.04 -8.63 23.73
N GLU A 4 -12.15 -9.01 24.65
CA GLU A 4 -11.20 -8.04 25.21
C GLU A 4 -10.49 -7.35 24.05
N LYS A 5 -10.43 -6.01 24.10
CA LYS A 5 -9.77 -5.24 23.04
C LYS A 5 -8.30 -5.64 23.00
N CYS A 6 -7.79 -5.94 21.80
CA CYS A 6 -6.37 -6.21 21.63
C CYS A 6 -5.51 -5.02 22.09
N PRO A 7 -4.33 -5.28 22.68
CA PRO A 7 -3.37 -4.23 23.01
C PRO A 7 -2.98 -3.38 21.80
N HIS A 8 -2.45 -2.18 22.04
CA HIS A 8 -1.95 -1.32 20.98
C HIS A 8 -0.88 -2.05 20.15
N GLY A 9 -0.96 -1.95 18.82
CA GLY A 9 -0.08 -2.67 17.90
C GLY A 9 -0.53 -4.11 17.59
N PHE A 10 -1.69 -4.54 18.09
CA PHE A 10 -2.29 -5.83 17.79
C PHE A 10 -3.71 -5.70 17.23
N TYR A 11 -4.17 -6.72 16.52
CA TYR A 11 -5.52 -6.81 15.97
C TYR A 11 -6.07 -8.24 16.06
N GLN A 12 -7.38 -8.38 16.10
CA GLN A 12 -8.07 -9.67 16.06
C GLN A 12 -8.84 -9.81 14.73
N PRO A 13 -8.41 -10.70 13.81
CA PRO A 13 -9.10 -10.86 12.53
C PRO A 13 -10.58 -11.19 12.71
N ARG A 14 -11.44 -10.53 11.93
CA ARG A 14 -12.91 -10.72 11.99
C ARG A 14 -13.38 -12.09 11.48
N ASN A 15 -12.51 -12.82 10.78
CA ASN A 15 -12.87 -14.00 9.99
C ASN A 15 -12.49 -15.33 10.67
N GLY A 16 -12.29 -15.36 11.99
CA GLY A 16 -12.03 -16.61 12.72
C GLY A 16 -13.29 -17.45 12.89
N LEU A 17 -13.14 -18.77 12.80
CA LEU A 17 -14.19 -19.70 13.20
C LEU A 17 -14.37 -19.63 14.73
N SER A 18 -15.60 -19.82 15.22
CA SER A 18 -15.92 -19.62 16.66
C SER A 18 -15.13 -20.50 17.65
N ASN A 19 -14.53 -21.59 17.16
CA ASN A 19 -13.69 -22.54 17.90
C ASN A 19 -12.19 -22.17 17.85
N GLU A 20 -11.80 -21.24 16.97
CA GLU A 20 -10.48 -20.64 16.96
C GLU A 20 -10.58 -19.34 17.75
N ILE A 21 -10.19 -19.39 19.04
CA ILE A 21 -9.93 -18.16 19.79
C ILE A 21 -8.83 -17.43 19.00
N ASN A 22 -9.23 -16.46 18.19
CA ASN A 22 -8.31 -15.62 17.42
C ASN A 22 -7.51 -14.80 18.43
N LYS A 23 -6.38 -15.34 18.86
CA LYS A 23 -5.39 -14.59 19.62
C LYS A 23 -5.06 -13.32 18.85
N CYS A 24 -4.92 -12.22 19.57
CA CYS A 24 -4.46 -10.95 19.01
C CYS A 24 -3.17 -11.20 18.19
N LYS A 25 -3.20 -10.83 16.91
CA LYS A 25 -2.04 -10.87 16.02
C LYS A 25 -1.33 -9.53 16.08
N MET A 26 0.00 -9.55 16.08
CA MET A 26 0.77 -8.31 15.96
C MET A 26 0.52 -7.70 14.58
N LYS A 27 0.31 -6.39 14.54
CA LYS A 27 0.20 -5.65 13.27
C LYS A 27 1.53 -5.72 12.51
N SER A 28 1.45 -5.88 11.21
CA SER A 28 2.57 -5.81 10.29
C SER A 28 3.22 -4.43 10.37
N LYS A 29 4.53 -4.34 10.11
CA LYS A 29 5.25 -3.07 10.05
C LYS A 29 5.66 -2.77 8.60
N CYS A 30 5.40 -1.56 8.14
CA CYS A 30 6.00 -1.06 6.90
C CYS A 30 7.47 -0.70 7.16
N SER A 31 8.35 -1.01 6.22
CA SER A 31 9.79 -0.70 6.33
C SER A 31 10.30 0.08 5.12
N GLU A 32 10.75 1.31 5.36
CA GLU A 32 11.30 2.19 4.32
C GLU A 32 12.56 1.62 3.66
N THR A 33 13.33 0.81 4.40
CA THR A 33 14.55 0.15 3.89
C THR A 33 14.27 -0.81 2.73
N ILE A 34 13.05 -1.31 2.62
CA ILE A 34 12.59 -2.18 1.52
C ILE A 34 11.55 -1.46 0.64
N GLY A 35 11.53 -0.12 0.67
CA GLY A 35 10.66 0.69 -0.17
C GLY A 35 9.18 0.70 0.25
N GLN A 36 8.84 0.27 1.47
CA GLN A 36 7.48 0.33 1.99
C GLN A 36 7.24 1.61 2.80
N LEU A 37 6.08 2.23 2.60
CA LEU A 37 5.65 3.44 3.30
C LEU A 37 4.30 3.19 3.98
N THR A 38 4.11 3.80 5.16
CA THR A 38 2.81 3.89 5.86
C THR A 38 1.94 5.02 5.33
N SER A 39 2.57 6.07 4.78
CA SER A 39 1.88 7.29 4.37
C SER A 39 0.72 6.98 3.42
N TRP A 40 -0.45 7.59 3.69
CA TRP A 40 -1.65 7.46 2.85
C TRP A 40 -2.26 6.05 2.81
N CYS A 41 -1.88 5.17 3.73
CA CYS A 41 -2.51 3.87 3.96
C CYS A 41 -3.06 3.76 5.38
N PRO A 42 -4.12 2.95 5.60
CA PRO A 42 -4.66 2.73 6.94
C PRO A 42 -3.65 2.07 7.89
N ASP A 43 -3.53 2.59 9.11
CA ASP A 43 -2.73 1.99 10.21
C ASP A 43 -3.32 0.69 10.78
N GLY A 44 -4.43 0.23 10.21
CA GLY A 44 -5.20 -0.92 10.69
C GLY A 44 -6.00 -0.61 11.96
N GLY A 45 -7.03 -1.42 12.22
CA GLY A 45 -7.92 -1.27 13.36
C GLY A 45 -7.69 -2.31 14.45
N THR A 46 -8.68 -2.44 15.35
CA THR A 46 -8.73 -3.56 16.30
C THR A 46 -9.01 -4.89 15.61
N THR A 47 -9.54 -4.87 14.38
CA THR A 47 -9.91 -6.06 13.60
C THR A 47 -9.14 -6.22 12.29
N GLU A 48 -8.25 -5.27 11.97
CA GLU A 48 -7.59 -5.17 10.68
C GLU A 48 -6.10 -4.91 10.88
N ASP A 49 -5.30 -5.56 10.05
CA ASP A 49 -3.86 -5.33 10.02
C ASP A 49 -3.52 -3.95 9.44
N GLN A 50 -2.31 -3.47 9.71
CA GLN A 50 -1.75 -2.28 9.07
C GLN A 50 -1.57 -2.52 7.56
N GLN A 51 -1.84 -1.49 6.76
CA GLN A 51 -1.56 -1.50 5.32
C GLN A 51 -0.34 -0.64 5.01
N CYS A 52 0.39 -1.05 3.98
CA CYS A 52 1.54 -0.35 3.45
C CYS A 52 1.34 -0.09 1.96
N ARG A 53 2.12 0.84 1.40
CA ARG A 53 2.31 0.99 -0.04
C ARG A 53 3.78 0.96 -0.39
N CYS A 54 4.11 0.66 -1.63
CA CYS A 54 5.47 0.82 -2.12
C CYS A 54 5.72 2.27 -2.56
N ASP A 55 6.95 2.72 -2.38
CA ASP A 55 7.40 4.04 -2.82
C ASP A 55 7.58 4.08 -4.34
N PHE A 56 6.46 4.19 -5.05
CA PHE A 56 6.42 4.26 -6.51
C PHE A 56 7.17 5.48 -7.06
N LYS A 57 7.32 6.56 -6.28
CA LYS A 57 8.12 7.72 -6.69
C LYS A 57 9.61 7.40 -6.77
N ARG A 58 10.05 6.40 -6.01
CA ARG A 58 11.41 5.85 -6.05
C ARG A 58 11.52 4.60 -6.94
N GLY A 59 10.50 4.27 -7.74
CA GLY A 59 10.54 3.10 -8.63
C GLY A 59 10.07 1.79 -7.98
N TYR A 60 9.55 1.79 -6.76
CA TYR A 60 9.09 0.55 -6.12
C TYR A 60 7.64 0.23 -6.47
N ILE A 61 7.41 -1.01 -6.91
CA ILE A 61 6.07 -1.55 -7.18
C ILE A 61 5.68 -2.60 -6.14
N ALA A 62 4.38 -2.71 -5.87
CA ALA A 62 3.86 -3.79 -5.05
C ALA A 62 3.71 -5.06 -5.91
N ASN A 63 4.34 -6.17 -5.49
CA ASN A 63 4.38 -7.41 -6.28
C ASN A 63 2.98 -7.99 -6.55
N ILE A 64 2.06 -7.83 -5.59
CA ILE A 64 0.65 -8.20 -5.75
C ILE A 64 -0.06 -7.44 -6.89
N TYR A 65 0.49 -6.32 -7.34
CA TYR A 65 -0.02 -5.47 -8.41
C TYR A 65 0.87 -5.40 -9.64
N ALA A 66 2.01 -6.11 -9.65
CA ALA A 66 3.02 -6.03 -10.70
C ALA A 66 2.47 -6.41 -12.10
N PHE A 67 1.55 -7.39 -12.15
CA PHE A 67 0.92 -7.82 -13.40
C PHE A 67 -0.35 -7.05 -13.73
N GLN A 68 -1.21 -6.80 -12.73
CA GLN A 68 -2.47 -6.11 -12.92
C GLN A 68 -2.92 -5.43 -11.64
N ASN A 69 -3.39 -4.18 -11.78
CA ASN A 69 -4.01 -3.43 -10.70
C ASN A 69 -5.34 -2.81 -11.15
N PRO A 70 -6.35 -3.64 -11.42
CA PRO A 70 -7.60 -3.17 -12.02
C PRO A 70 -8.39 -2.22 -11.11
N LEU A 71 -8.12 -2.28 -9.79
CA LEU A 71 -8.78 -1.47 -8.77
C LEU A 71 -8.00 -0.19 -8.43
N ASN A 72 -6.88 0.09 -9.13
CA ASN A 72 -5.99 1.24 -8.88
C ASN A 72 -5.61 1.39 -7.39
N LYS A 73 -5.37 0.26 -6.72
CA LYS A 73 -5.02 0.23 -5.30
C LYS A 73 -3.54 0.55 -5.13
N SER A 74 -3.23 1.39 -4.16
CA SER A 74 -1.84 1.67 -3.76
C SER A 74 -1.44 0.87 -2.51
N CYS A 75 -2.40 0.68 -1.60
CA CYS A 75 -2.19 0.04 -0.32
C CYS A 75 -2.46 -1.47 -0.38
N PHE A 76 -1.63 -2.22 0.32
CA PHE A 76 -1.73 -3.67 0.48
C PHE A 76 -1.42 -4.05 1.93
N THR A 77 -1.86 -5.23 2.34
CA THR A 77 -1.55 -5.77 3.68
C THR A 77 -0.27 -6.60 3.61
N PRO A 78 0.81 -6.25 4.31
CA PRO A 78 2.10 -6.96 4.18
C PRO A 78 2.07 -8.42 4.59
N SER A 79 1.18 -8.79 5.52
CA SER A 79 1.03 -10.17 5.98
C SER A 79 0.38 -11.11 4.95
N VAL A 80 -0.12 -10.58 3.82
CA VAL A 80 -0.67 -11.38 2.72
C VAL A 80 0.48 -11.88 1.82
N GLU A 81 0.39 -13.12 1.37
CA GLU A 81 1.37 -13.71 0.45
C GLU A 81 1.61 -12.83 -0.79
N ASN A 82 2.86 -12.75 -1.25
CA ASN A 82 3.31 -11.89 -2.37
C ASN A 82 3.12 -10.37 -2.16
N SER A 83 2.91 -9.92 -0.93
CA SER A 83 2.78 -8.50 -0.58
C SER A 83 4.12 -7.88 -0.19
N ALA A 84 5.04 -7.81 -1.16
CA ALA A 84 6.35 -7.18 -1.02
C ALA A 84 6.51 -6.03 -2.03
N CYS A 85 7.50 -5.17 -1.78
CA CYS A 85 7.92 -4.17 -2.75
C CYS A 85 9.13 -4.68 -3.51
N SER A 86 9.15 -4.45 -4.82
CA SER A 86 10.31 -4.68 -5.66
C SER A 86 10.59 -3.44 -6.47
N PHE A 87 11.87 -3.17 -6.71
CA PHE A 87 12.27 -2.07 -7.59
C PHE A 87 11.97 -2.47 -9.03
N ASP A 88 11.25 -1.62 -9.75
CA ASP A 88 10.94 -1.80 -11.16
C ASP A 88 11.83 -0.87 -11.99
N ASP A 89 12.79 -1.47 -12.70
CA ASP A 89 13.69 -0.79 -13.63
C ASP A 89 13.16 -0.76 -15.07
N THR A 90 11.96 -1.31 -15.31
CA THR A 90 11.38 -1.43 -16.66
C THR A 90 10.64 -0.17 -17.11
N CYS A 91 10.25 0.71 -16.17
CA CYS A 91 9.57 1.96 -16.50
C CYS A 91 10.54 2.95 -17.18
N PRO A 92 10.32 3.33 -18.45
CA PRO A 92 11.27 4.16 -19.20
C PRO A 92 11.48 5.56 -18.59
N GLU A 93 12.65 6.17 -18.80
CA GLU A 93 13.02 7.47 -18.21
C GLU A 93 12.06 8.63 -18.52
N HIS A 94 11.34 8.60 -19.64
CA HIS A 94 10.36 9.63 -20.03
C HIS A 94 8.97 9.41 -19.41
N LYS A 95 8.80 8.33 -18.66
CA LYS A 95 7.59 7.96 -17.92
C LYS A 95 7.87 7.93 -16.42
N GLU A 96 6.82 7.78 -15.64
CA GLU A 96 6.90 7.63 -14.19
C GLU A 96 5.84 6.63 -13.72
N LEU A 97 6.05 6.02 -12.56
CA LEU A 97 5.03 5.20 -11.93
C LEU A 97 3.97 6.10 -11.28
N ASP A 98 2.69 5.79 -11.52
CA ASP A 98 1.59 6.35 -10.74
C ASP A 98 1.33 5.55 -9.45
N ARG A 99 0.38 6.01 -8.62
CA ARG A 99 -0.01 5.32 -7.38
C ARG A 99 -0.59 3.92 -7.57
N ALA A 100 -0.98 3.58 -8.80
CA ALA A 100 -1.46 2.25 -9.17
C ALA A 100 -0.33 1.36 -9.70
N TYR A 101 0.94 1.81 -9.61
CA TYR A 101 2.13 1.14 -10.09
C TYR A 101 2.16 0.95 -11.61
N ARG A 102 1.52 1.87 -12.35
CA ARG A 102 1.52 1.86 -13.82
C ARG A 102 2.52 2.87 -14.32
N CYS A 103 3.30 2.47 -15.32
CA CYS A 103 4.23 3.37 -15.99
C CYS A 103 3.46 4.28 -16.97
N VAL A 104 3.22 5.52 -16.56
CA VAL A 104 2.45 6.52 -17.29
C VAL A 104 3.34 7.67 -17.76
N PRO A 105 2.93 8.46 -18.76
CA PRO A 105 3.67 9.67 -19.13
C PRO A 105 3.88 10.59 -17.93
N LYS A 106 5.08 11.17 -17.85
CA LYS A 106 5.36 12.26 -16.90
C LYS A 106 4.41 13.42 -17.14
N CYS A 107 4.04 14.12 -16.07
CA CYS A 107 3.22 15.31 -16.22
C CYS A 107 3.92 16.36 -17.10
N PRO A 108 3.16 17.02 -18.00
CA PRO A 108 3.69 18.10 -18.81
C PRO A 108 4.14 19.26 -17.93
N LYS A 109 4.93 20.17 -18.51
CA LYS A 109 5.39 21.38 -17.82
C LYS A 109 4.20 22.13 -17.22
N ASP A 110 4.35 22.61 -15.98
CA ASP A 110 3.34 23.33 -15.18
C ASP A 110 2.17 22.45 -14.65
N TRP A 111 2.31 21.13 -14.76
CA TRP A 111 1.41 20.13 -14.18
C TRP A 111 2.14 19.24 -13.20
N HIS A 112 1.40 18.65 -12.26
CA HIS A 112 1.92 17.76 -11.24
C HIS A 112 0.94 16.61 -10.96
N ARG A 113 1.44 15.45 -10.52
CA ARG A 113 0.61 14.36 -10.00
C ARG A 113 0.90 14.19 -8.53
N GLN A 114 -0.09 14.46 -7.68
CA GLN A 114 0.05 14.20 -6.24
C GLN A 114 0.10 12.68 -5.99
N PRO A 115 0.68 12.22 -4.86
CA PRO A 115 0.73 10.80 -4.52
C PRO A 115 -0.61 10.07 -4.52
N GLU A 116 -1.71 10.79 -4.32
CA GLU A 116 -3.08 10.28 -4.29
C GLU A 116 -3.79 10.32 -5.65
N ASP A 117 -3.22 11.00 -6.65
CA ASP A 117 -3.83 11.21 -7.95
C ASP A 117 -3.33 10.21 -8.99
N LEU A 118 -4.22 9.83 -9.91
CA LEU A 118 -3.84 9.07 -11.11
C LEU A 118 -3.57 10.00 -12.30
N GLU A 119 -4.15 11.20 -12.27
CA GLU A 119 -4.08 12.18 -13.35
C GLU A 119 -3.22 13.37 -12.94
N CYS A 120 -2.63 14.02 -13.94
CA CYS A 120 -1.91 15.26 -13.71
C CYS A 120 -2.92 16.39 -13.45
N LYS A 121 -2.58 17.28 -12.53
CA LYS A 121 -3.31 18.51 -12.21
C LYS A 121 -2.43 19.74 -12.46
N PRO A 122 -3.00 20.87 -12.90
CA PRO A 122 -2.25 22.11 -13.04
C PRO A 122 -1.71 22.58 -11.68
N ILE A 123 -0.53 23.19 -11.65
CA ILE A 123 0.08 23.71 -10.43
C ILE A 123 -0.65 24.98 -9.93
N PHE A 124 -1.32 25.70 -10.84
CA PHE A 124 -2.06 26.92 -10.54
C PHE A 124 -3.56 26.70 -10.80
N MET A 125 -4.30 26.29 -9.76
CA MET A 125 -5.76 26.41 -9.65
C MET A 125 -6.13 26.74 -8.22
#